data_AF-A0A563BXM0-F1
#
_entry.id   AF-A0A563BXM0-F1
#
_cell.length_a   1.000
_cell.length_b   1.000
_cell.length_c   1.000
_cell.angle_alpha   90.00
_cell.angle_beta   90.00
_cell.angle_gamma   90.00
#
_symmetry.space_group_name_H-M   'P 1'
#
loop_
_entity.id
_entity.type
_entity.pdbx_description
1 polymer ?
#
loop_
_entity_poly.entity_id
_entity_poly.type
_entity_poly.pdbx_seq_one_letter_code
_entity_poly.pdbx_strand_id
1 'polypeptide(L)' 'MPEPKKQSSPRKTGLRRSHLRLVLARAVNKKSPVKAFETAKKTPNLKVKTVKTAKVVSKAKKSEK' A
#
# COMPACT_ATOMS: atom_id res chain seq x y z
N MET A 1 -8.56 7.09 -29.08
CA MET A 1 -8.74 8.04 -27.95
C MET A 1 -7.91 9.26 -28.26
N PRO A 2 -8.47 10.48 -28.23
CA PRO A 2 -7.72 11.67 -28.62
C PRO A 2 -6.51 11.86 -27.71
N GLU A 3 -5.38 12.25 -28.30
CA GLU A 3 -4.16 12.49 -27.57
C GLU A 3 -4.24 13.78 -26.75
N PRO A 4 -3.72 13.79 -25.51
CA PRO A 4 -3.73 14.98 -24.68
C PRO A 4 -2.75 16.03 -25.23
N LYS A 5 -3.24 17.24 -25.48
CA LYS A 5 -2.41 18.36 -25.98
C LYS A 5 -1.27 18.75 -25.02
N LYS A 6 -1.46 18.52 -23.73
CA LYS A 6 -0.51 18.82 -22.66
C LYS A 6 -0.53 17.71 -21.62
N GLN A 7 0.63 17.48 -21.01
CA GLN A 7 0.72 16.54 -19.89
C GLN A 7 -0.05 17.06 -18.68
N SER A 8 -0.77 16.17 -18.02
CA SER A 8 -1.51 16.52 -16.80
C SER A 8 -0.54 16.76 -15.64
N SER A 9 -0.79 17.82 -14.85
CA SER A 9 0.11 18.17 -13.75
C SER A 9 0.15 17.07 -12.67
N PRO A 10 1.26 16.92 -11.93
CA PRO A 10 1.38 15.91 -10.87
C PRO A 10 0.27 15.97 -9.83
N ARG A 11 -0.19 17.19 -9.49
CA ARG A 11 -1.32 17.40 -8.57
C ARG A 11 -2.63 16.85 -9.15
N LYS A 12 -2.93 17.14 -10.43
CA LYS A 12 -4.17 16.72 -11.08
C LYS A 12 -4.22 15.20 -11.26
N THR A 13 -3.12 14.57 -11.66
CA THR A 13 -3.04 13.11 -11.75
C THR A 13 -3.17 12.44 -10.38
N GLY A 14 -2.54 12.99 -9.34
CA GLY A 14 -2.64 12.51 -7.96
C GLY A 14 -4.06 12.57 -7.40
N LEU A 15 -4.76 13.70 -7.60
CA LEU A 15 -6.16 13.86 -7.18
C LEU A 15 -7.09 12.89 -7.92
N ARG A 16 -6.92 12.76 -9.25
CA ARG A 16 -7.71 11.80 -10.04
C ARG A 16 -7.52 10.36 -9.57
N ARG A 17 -6.31 9.98 -9.16
CA ARG A 17 -5.97 8.62 -8.69
C ARG A 17 -6.19 8.42 -7.18
N SER A 18 -6.70 9.41 -6.45
CA SER A 18 -6.88 9.33 -4.99
C SER A 18 -7.79 8.18 -4.57
N HIS A 19 -8.89 7.96 -5.28
CA HIS A 19 -9.84 6.88 -5.01
C HIS A 19 -9.18 5.49 -5.15
N LEU A 20 -8.35 5.27 -6.18
CA LEU A 20 -7.62 4.01 -6.35
C LEU A 20 -6.71 3.72 -5.17
N ARG A 21 -6.02 4.74 -4.65
CA ARG A 21 -5.16 4.60 -3.46
C ARG A 21 -5.98 4.20 -2.23
N LEU A 22 -7.15 4.80 -2.02
CA LEU A 22 -8.03 4.46 -0.90
C LEU A 22 -8.58 3.04 -1.01
N VAL A 23 -9.02 2.63 -2.19
CA VAL A 23 -9.53 1.28 -2.45
C VAL A 23 -8.44 0.24 -2.19
N LEU A 24 -7.23 0.49 -2.72
CA LEU A 24 -6.10 -0.40 -2.53
C LEU A 24 -5.70 -0.50 -1.05
N ALA A 25 -5.60 0.63 -0.34
CA ALA A 25 -5.25 0.65 1.07
C ALA A 25 -6.24 -0.16 1.93
N ARG A 26 -7.55 0.00 1.68
CA ARG A 26 -8.58 -0.80 2.36
C ARG A 26 -8.48 -2.28 2.04
N ALA A 27 -8.22 -2.63 0.79
CA ALA A 27 -8.06 -4.03 0.38
C ALA A 27 -6.83 -4.68 1.03
N VAL A 28 -5.71 -3.97 1.09
CA VAL A 28 -4.48 -4.43 1.76
C VAL A 28 -4.71 -4.57 3.26
N ASN A 29 -5.37 -3.60 3.89
CA ASN A 29 -5.65 -3.64 5.34
C ASN A 29 -6.57 -4.79 5.77
N LYS A 30 -7.37 -5.33 4.85
CA LYS A 30 -8.18 -6.54 5.11
C LYS A 30 -7.35 -7.83 5.09
N LYS A 31 -6.26 -7.88 4.32
CA LYS A 31 -5.49 -9.10 4.05
C LYS A 31 -4.15 -9.17 4.79
N SER A 32 -3.53 -8.01 5.03
CA SER A 32 -2.19 -7.89 5.59
C SER A 32 -2.24 -7.63 7.10
N PRO A 33 -1.36 -8.27 7.90
CA PRO A 33 -1.21 -7.92 9.31
C PRO A 33 -0.60 -6.51 9.50
N VAL A 34 0.16 -6.02 8.52
CA VAL A 34 0.70 -4.66 8.51
C VAL A 34 -0.29 -3.72 7.84
N LYS A 35 -0.73 -2.70 8.57
CA LYS A 35 -1.70 -1.70 8.08
C LYS A 35 -1.03 -0.63 7.23
N ALA A 36 -1.55 -0.44 6.02
CA ALA A 36 -1.29 0.69 5.14
C ALA A 36 -2.10 1.92 5.56
N PHE A 37 -1.55 3.10 5.23
CA PHE A 37 -2.22 4.37 5.44
C PHE A 37 -3.42 4.54 4.50
N GLU A 38 -4.58 4.87 5.07
CA GLU A 38 -5.82 5.16 4.34
C GLU A 38 -6.09 6.67 4.35
N THR A 39 -6.45 7.18 5.53
CA THR A 39 -6.72 8.60 5.78
C THR A 39 -6.29 8.93 7.20
N ALA A 40 -5.92 10.18 7.46
CA ALA A 40 -5.42 10.62 8.76
C ALA A 40 -6.36 10.32 9.94
N LYS A 41 -7.68 10.28 9.70
CA LYS A 41 -8.69 9.98 10.72
C LYS A 41 -8.85 8.48 11.02
N LYS A 42 -8.50 7.61 10.07
CA LYS A 42 -8.75 6.16 10.18
C LYS A 42 -7.50 5.39 10.55
N THR A 43 -6.41 5.65 9.84
CA THR A 43 -5.12 5.04 10.13
C THR A 43 -4.08 6.15 10.21
N PRO A 44 -3.39 6.33 11.35
CA PRO A 44 -2.29 7.28 11.41
C PRO A 44 -1.17 6.84 10.45
N ASN A 45 -0.44 7.80 9.89
CA ASN A 45 0.69 7.50 9.00
C ASN A 45 1.88 7.01 9.83
N LEU A 46 1.79 5.75 10.26
CA LEU A 46 2.85 5.09 11.02
C LEU A 46 3.98 4.76 10.05
N LYS A 47 5.13 5.42 10.23
CA LYS A 47 6.39 4.98 9.63
C LYS A 47 6.87 3.74 10.37
N VAL A 48 6.24 2.60 10.08
CA VAL A 48 6.67 1.33 10.65
C VAL A 48 8.04 1.02 10.05
N LYS A 49 9.09 0.98 10.87
CA LYS A 49 10.40 0.44 10.47
C LYS A 49 10.16 -1.04 10.17
N THR A 50 10.00 -1.40 8.89
CA THR A 50 9.79 -2.78 8.47
C THR A 50 10.97 -3.61 8.96
N VAL A 51 10.75 -4.44 9.97
CA VAL A 51 11.70 -5.48 10.36
C VAL A 51 11.75 -6.43 9.17
N LYS A 52 12.90 -6.48 8.50
CA LYS A 52 13.16 -7.33 7.31
C LYS A 52 12.52 -8.70 7.52
N THR A 53 11.54 -9.04 6.69
CA THR A 53 10.89 -10.34 6.64
C THR A 53 11.84 -11.37 6.04
N ALA A 54 12.87 -11.75 6.80
CA ALA A 54 13.78 -12.84 6.46
C ALA A 54 13.54 -14.12 7.31
N LYS A 55 12.66 -14.06 8.33
CA LYS A 55 12.60 -15.13 9.36
C LYS A 55 11.39 -16.06 9.32
N VAL A 56 10.41 -15.86 8.42
CA VAL A 56 9.18 -16.69 8.40
C VAL A 56 9.28 -17.89 7.45
N VAL A 57 10.19 -17.89 6.47
CA VAL A 57 10.38 -19.06 5.59
C VAL A 57 11.26 -20.16 6.24
N SER A 58 12.13 -19.81 7.19
CA SER A 58 13.06 -20.79 7.79
C SER A 58 12.49 -21.59 8.95
N LYS A 59 11.33 -21.20 9.53
CA LYS A 59 10.70 -21.97 10.61
C LYS A 59 9.75 -23.05 10.12
N ALA A 60 9.17 -22.91 8.92
CA ALA A 60 8.33 -23.94 8.31
C ALA A 60 9.15 -25.11 7.71
N LYS A 61 10.40 -24.87 7.28
CA LYS A 61 11.29 -25.94 6.75
C LYS A 61 12.06 -26.73 7.81
N LYS A 62 11.98 -26.35 9.10
CA LYS A 62 12.76 -26.99 10.19
C LYS A 62 11.91 -27.89 11.10
N SER A 63 10.61 -28.03 10.80
CA SER A 63 9.69 -28.93 11.51
C SER A 63 9.29 -30.17 10.70
N GLU A 64 9.91 -30.38 9.53
CA GLU A 64 9.66 -31.52 8.63
C GLU A 64 10.92 -32.37 8.36
N LYS A 65 11.97 -32.23 9.18
CA LYS A 65 13.13 -33.11 9.11
C LYS A 65 13.66 -33.46 10.49
#